data_AF-A0A919WDE9-F1
#
_entry.id   AF-A0A919WDE9-F1
#
_cell.length_a   1.000
_cell.length_b   1.000
_cell.length_c   1.000
_cell.angle_alpha   90.00
_cell.angle_beta   90.00
_cell.angle_gamma   90.00
#
_symmetry.space_group_name_H-M   'P 1'
#
loop_
_entity.id
_entity.type
_entity.pdbx_description
1 polymer ?
#
loop_
_entity_poly.entity_id
_entity_poly.type
_entity_poly.pdbx_seq_one_letter_code
_entity_poly.pdbx_strand_id
1 'polypeptide(L)'
;MTRPPTPLRFASPADIVGAVPYLLGYHPDNEIVALYLDGRRRVITSTSVPLTQPSPARLAHLALHIPASQAAGIVLIGYGSETARSAVTAAGEVFELLRAVHGLFLVTGNRCVCLLPGCTCPATDGIEVDPTTTASAAQLSVAGRVALPSRTDLHRLVAADPAGQTEIETALTAVPAAFRPDAGHVTFSLAQASNGHRLTGEQAAEFVIALTDPDLLAMARHSVCGCMWQRDLWLDLTRRAPDSHLAGPAGLAAWCAWRRGETALAEAALHRARQAAAANVLTDLVGRILHARLSARLLTRPPA
;
A
#
# COMPACT_ATOMS: atom_id res chain seq x y z
N MET A 1 13.84 -6.96 -22.57
CA MET A 1 14.17 -7.61 -21.28
C MET A 1 14.78 -6.55 -20.37
N THR A 2 13.98 -5.91 -19.53
CA THR A 2 14.48 -4.99 -18.51
C THR A 2 15.16 -5.82 -17.42
N ARG A 3 16.44 -5.53 -17.18
CA ARG A 3 17.22 -6.11 -16.07
C ARG A 3 16.37 -6.02 -14.80
N PRO A 4 16.24 -7.10 -14.00
CA PRO A 4 15.50 -7.03 -12.75
C PRO A 4 16.08 -5.87 -11.92
N PRO A 5 15.23 -5.01 -11.33
CA PRO A 5 15.71 -3.87 -10.57
C PRO A 5 16.70 -4.37 -9.52
N THR A 6 17.89 -3.77 -9.50
CA THR A 6 18.94 -4.08 -8.53
C THR A 6 18.29 -4.05 -7.14
N PRO A 7 18.43 -5.08 -6.30
CA PRO A 7 17.82 -5.07 -4.97
C PRO A 7 18.32 -3.84 -4.22
N LEU A 8 17.37 -3.00 -3.79
CA LEU A 8 17.67 -1.75 -3.11
C LEU A 8 18.50 -2.06 -1.87
N ARG A 9 19.75 -1.58 -1.87
CA ARG A 9 20.67 -1.65 -0.74
C ARG A 9 20.75 -0.27 -0.13
N PHE A 10 20.45 -0.18 1.15
CA PHE A 10 20.66 1.04 1.91
C PHE A 10 22.09 1.08 2.40
N ALA A 11 22.87 2.05 1.92
CA ALA A 11 24.28 2.19 2.28
C ALA A 11 24.48 3.15 3.46
N SER A 12 23.50 4.01 3.73
CA SER A 12 23.56 5.03 4.77
C SER A 12 22.19 5.28 5.44
N PRO A 13 22.15 5.92 6.63
CA PRO A 13 20.90 6.40 7.22
C PRO A 13 20.10 7.33 6.29
N ALA A 14 20.77 8.19 5.52
CA ALA A 14 20.13 9.05 4.53
C ALA A 14 19.41 8.23 3.45
N ASP A 15 20.04 7.17 2.93
CA ASP A 15 19.40 6.27 1.94
C ASP A 15 18.18 5.57 2.52
N ILE A 16 18.22 5.17 3.80
CA ILE A 16 17.07 4.55 4.48
C ILE A 16 15.93 5.56 4.56
N VAL A 17 16.18 6.74 5.13
CA VAL A 17 15.15 7.78 5.34
C VAL A 17 14.56 8.26 4.01
N GLY A 18 15.40 8.43 2.98
CA GLY A 18 14.95 8.85 1.65
C GLY A 18 14.11 7.80 0.93
N ALA A 19 14.28 6.51 1.23
CA ALA A 19 13.50 5.46 0.61
C ALA A 19 12.13 5.25 1.26
N VAL A 20 12.00 5.53 2.55
CA VAL A 20 10.78 5.26 3.33
C VAL A 20 9.52 5.82 2.67
N PRO A 21 9.46 7.08 2.21
CA PRO A 21 8.24 7.60 1.60
C PRO A 21 7.78 6.79 0.38
N TYR A 22 8.72 6.28 -0.42
CA TYR A 22 8.42 5.50 -1.62
C TYR A 22 8.07 4.05 -1.32
N LEU A 23 8.56 3.50 -0.19
CA LEU A 23 8.18 2.18 0.29
C LEU A 23 6.76 2.19 0.88
N LEU A 24 6.39 3.28 1.58
CA LEU A 24 5.04 3.48 2.12
C LEU A 24 4.05 3.93 1.05
N GLY A 25 4.52 4.66 0.03
CA GLY A 25 3.68 5.32 -0.97
C GLY A 25 3.23 6.73 -0.57
N TYR A 26 3.76 7.27 0.54
CA TYR A 26 3.48 8.61 1.03
C TYR A 26 4.57 9.11 1.99
N HIS A 27 4.69 10.42 2.17
CA HIS A 27 5.58 11.01 3.17
C HIS A 27 5.00 10.86 4.59
N PRO A 28 5.66 10.08 5.47
CA PRO A 28 5.19 9.89 6.84
C PRO A 28 5.37 11.17 7.67
N ASP A 29 4.39 11.44 8.52
CA ASP A 29 4.42 12.52 9.51
C ASP A 29 3.68 12.07 10.77
N ASN A 30 4.21 12.43 11.93
CA ASN A 30 3.70 12.05 13.25
C ASN A 30 3.40 10.54 13.40
N GLU A 31 4.32 9.67 12.94
CA GLU A 31 4.17 8.21 12.98
C GLU A 31 5.52 7.48 13.12
N ILE A 32 5.49 6.25 13.62
CA ILE A 32 6.64 5.34 13.65
C ILE A 32 6.54 4.39 12.47
N VAL A 33 7.60 4.34 11.67
CA VAL A 33 7.78 3.41 10.56
C VAL A 33 8.69 2.28 10.98
N ALA A 34 8.29 1.05 10.71
CA ALA A 34 9.10 -0.15 10.85
C ALA A 34 9.43 -0.71 9.47
N LEU A 35 10.72 -0.91 9.21
CA LEU A 35 11.22 -1.67 8.07
C LEU A 35 11.69 -3.04 8.56
N TYR A 36 11.08 -4.11 8.06
CA TYR A 36 11.43 -5.47 8.44
C TYR A 36 12.45 -6.06 7.46
N LEU A 37 13.55 -6.57 8.00
CA LEU A 37 14.71 -6.98 7.23
C LEU A 37 14.88 -8.50 7.22
N ASP A 38 15.29 -9.08 6.08
CA ASP A 38 15.74 -10.48 6.01
C ASP A 38 17.13 -10.69 6.61
N GLY A 39 17.60 -11.94 6.68
CA GLY A 39 18.95 -12.27 7.15
C GLY A 39 20.09 -11.66 6.33
N ARG A 40 19.80 -11.12 5.14
CA ARG A 40 20.74 -10.39 4.27
C ARG A 40 20.53 -8.86 4.35
N ARG A 41 19.79 -8.38 5.37
CA ARG A 41 19.44 -6.97 5.62
C ARG A 41 18.69 -6.30 4.46
N ARG A 42 17.90 -7.05 3.71
CA ARG A 42 17.01 -6.50 2.66
C ARG A 42 15.64 -6.22 3.26
N VAL A 43 15.03 -5.10 2.89
CA VAL A 43 13.65 -4.81 3.29
C VAL A 43 12.70 -5.79 2.63
N ILE A 44 12.00 -6.56 3.47
CA ILE A 44 10.96 -7.51 3.07
C ILE A 44 9.62 -6.79 2.98
N THR A 45 9.31 -5.99 4.01
CA THR A 45 8.08 -5.22 4.10
C THR A 45 8.27 -4.04 5.05
N SER A 46 7.37 -3.08 4.95
CA SER A 46 7.32 -1.90 5.81
C SER A 46 5.90 -1.73 6.37
N THR A 47 5.80 -1.17 7.56
CA THR A 47 4.53 -0.73 8.13
C THR A 47 4.75 0.57 8.89
N SER A 48 3.68 1.30 9.14
CA SER A 48 3.70 2.54 9.91
C SER A 48 2.55 2.55 10.91
N VAL A 49 2.76 3.23 12.04
CA VAL A 49 1.73 3.43 13.05
C VAL A 49 1.74 4.87 13.57
N PRO A 50 0.60 5.58 13.57
CA PRO A 50 0.52 6.96 14.06
C PRO A 50 0.97 7.08 15.52
N LEU A 51 1.69 8.15 15.85
CA LEU A 51 2.09 8.48 17.22
C LEU A 51 0.90 8.90 18.08
N THR A 52 -0.24 9.21 17.49
CA THR A 52 -1.50 9.45 18.22
C THR A 52 -2.09 8.17 18.82
N GLN A 53 -1.71 6.99 18.32
CA GLN A 53 -2.13 5.71 18.90
C GLN A 53 -1.45 5.48 20.27
N PRO A 54 -2.14 4.92 21.27
CA PRO A 54 -1.54 4.60 22.57
C PRO A 54 -0.34 3.66 22.44
N SER A 55 0.65 3.79 23.34
CA SER A 55 1.90 3.01 23.27
C SER A 55 1.68 1.49 23.15
N PRO A 56 0.84 0.85 23.98
CA PRO A 56 0.60 -0.60 23.85
C PRO A 56 0.00 -0.99 22.50
N ALA A 57 -0.92 -0.18 21.96
CA ALA A 57 -1.52 -0.42 20.66
C ALA A 57 -0.48 -0.25 19.53
N ARG A 58 0.42 0.74 19.63
CA ARG A 58 1.53 0.91 18.67
C ARG A 58 2.46 -0.28 18.66
N LEU A 59 2.91 -0.72 19.83
CA LEU A 59 3.82 -1.86 19.95
C LEU A 59 3.17 -3.15 19.46
N ALA A 60 1.92 -3.40 19.85
CA ALA A 60 1.16 -4.55 19.36
C ALA A 60 0.98 -4.49 17.84
N HIS A 61 0.66 -3.32 17.28
CA HIS A 61 0.56 -3.14 15.83
C HIS A 61 1.89 -3.52 15.15
N LEU A 62 3.00 -2.93 15.55
CA LEU A 62 4.30 -3.26 14.97
C LEU A 62 4.64 -4.76 15.16
N ALA A 63 4.38 -5.35 16.33
CA ALA A 63 4.69 -6.76 16.59
C ALA A 63 3.85 -7.70 15.71
N LEU A 64 2.55 -7.44 15.54
CA LEU A 64 1.65 -8.20 14.68
C LEU A 64 2.01 -8.09 13.19
N HIS A 65 2.82 -7.10 12.81
CA HIS A 65 3.28 -6.91 11.44
C HIS A 65 4.63 -7.59 11.16
N ILE A 66 5.22 -8.29 12.13
CA ILE A 66 6.43 -9.09 11.92
C ILE A 66 6.09 -10.27 10.98
N PRO A 67 6.77 -10.40 9.82
CA PRO A 67 6.56 -11.53 8.92
C PRO A 67 6.93 -12.87 9.57
N ALA A 68 6.06 -13.87 9.44
CA ALA A 68 6.14 -15.14 10.17
C ALA A 68 7.39 -16.01 9.91
N SER A 69 8.13 -15.82 8.81
CA SER A 69 9.19 -16.78 8.44
C SER A 69 10.49 -16.21 7.85
N GLN A 70 10.70 -14.88 7.84
CA GLN A 70 11.82 -14.32 7.08
C GLN A 70 12.51 -13.11 7.71
N ALA A 71 11.90 -12.47 8.70
CA ALA A 71 12.46 -11.25 9.22
C ALA A 71 13.53 -11.59 10.28
N ALA A 72 14.79 -11.24 10.01
CA ALA A 72 15.92 -11.38 10.94
C ALA A 72 16.19 -10.12 11.77
N GLY A 73 15.86 -8.93 11.24
CA GLY A 73 15.98 -7.67 11.99
C GLY A 73 14.93 -6.63 11.62
N ILE A 74 15.03 -5.48 12.27
CA ILE A 74 14.13 -4.33 12.11
C ILE A 74 14.92 -3.01 12.10
N VAL A 75 14.42 -2.03 11.36
CA VAL A 75 14.78 -0.61 11.51
C VAL A 75 13.53 0.16 11.89
N LEU A 76 13.61 0.96 12.95
CA LEU A 76 12.53 1.80 13.43
C LEU A 76 12.86 3.27 13.17
N ILE A 77 11.95 4.00 12.54
CA ILE A 77 12.12 5.43 12.23
C ILE A 77 10.88 6.18 12.73
N GLY A 78 11.05 7.12 13.66
CA GLY A 78 10.00 8.08 13.99
C GLY A 78 10.04 9.29 13.08
N TYR A 79 8.87 9.73 12.62
CA TYR A 79 8.69 10.99 11.91
C TYR A 79 7.81 11.90 12.77
N GLY A 80 8.22 13.16 12.93
CA GLY A 80 7.44 14.16 13.64
C GLY A 80 8.32 15.15 14.39
N SER A 81 7.78 15.73 15.46
CA SER A 81 8.55 16.62 16.34
C SER A 81 9.39 15.83 17.34
N GLU A 82 10.20 16.57 18.12
CA GLU A 82 11.08 16.00 19.14
C GLU A 82 10.34 15.16 20.21
N THR A 83 9.03 15.39 20.40
CA THR A 83 8.19 14.62 21.32
C THR A 83 8.05 13.15 20.91
N ALA A 84 8.33 12.81 19.64
CA ALA A 84 8.34 11.44 19.15
C ALA A 84 9.51 10.62 19.70
N ARG A 85 10.60 11.25 20.17
CA ARG A 85 11.82 10.56 20.60
C ARG A 85 11.54 9.46 21.61
N SER A 86 10.81 9.77 22.69
CA SER A 86 10.53 8.80 23.76
C SER A 86 9.74 7.59 23.25
N ALA A 87 8.78 7.81 22.34
CA ALA A 87 8.00 6.74 21.75
C ALA A 87 8.85 5.83 20.85
N VAL A 88 9.77 6.41 20.07
CA VAL A 88 10.69 5.65 19.21
C VAL A 88 11.70 4.88 20.06
N THR A 89 12.31 5.50 21.06
CA THR A 89 13.24 4.83 21.98
C THR A 89 12.58 3.66 22.70
N ALA A 90 11.39 3.86 23.28
CA ALA A 90 10.65 2.79 23.95
C ALA A 90 10.28 1.65 22.99
N ALA A 91 9.96 1.96 21.72
CA ALA A 91 9.76 0.93 20.71
C ALA A 91 11.06 0.18 20.41
N GLY A 92 12.19 0.87 20.30
CA GLY A 92 13.52 0.27 20.16
C GLY A 92 13.80 -0.76 21.26
N GLU A 93 13.69 -0.35 22.53
CA GLU A 93 13.94 -1.19 23.71
C GLU A 93 13.07 -2.47 23.71
N VAL A 94 11.78 -2.34 23.39
CA VAL A 94 10.88 -3.50 23.32
C VAL A 94 11.25 -4.42 22.16
N PHE A 95 11.58 -3.87 21.00
CA PHE A 95 11.92 -4.67 19.82
C PHE A 95 13.29 -5.35 19.91
N GLU A 96 14.23 -4.80 20.67
CA GLU A 96 15.52 -5.47 20.98
C GLU A 96 15.31 -6.81 21.68
N LEU A 97 14.24 -6.97 22.46
CA LEU A 97 13.87 -8.24 23.11
C LEU A 97 13.32 -9.27 22.11
N LEU A 98 12.81 -8.83 20.97
CA LEU A 98 12.19 -9.69 19.97
C LEU A 98 13.17 -10.06 18.85
N ARG A 99 14.10 -9.15 18.49
CA ARG A 99 14.99 -9.29 17.33
C ARG A 99 16.07 -8.22 17.27
N ALA A 100 17.02 -8.40 16.34
CA ALA A 100 18.06 -7.42 16.07
C ALA A 100 17.47 -6.09 15.55
N VAL A 101 17.71 -5.00 16.28
CA VAL A 101 17.45 -3.63 15.84
C VAL A 101 18.69 -3.11 15.11
N HIS A 102 18.58 -2.93 13.79
CA HIS A 102 19.68 -2.49 12.94
C HIS A 102 19.74 -0.97 12.74
N GLY A 103 18.72 -0.25 13.19
CA GLY A 103 18.66 1.19 13.13
C GLY A 103 17.47 1.71 13.92
N LEU A 104 17.71 2.82 14.63
CA LEU A 104 16.70 3.53 15.39
C LEU A 104 16.89 5.00 15.09
N PHE A 105 15.96 5.61 14.37
CA PHE A 105 16.11 6.97 13.85
C PHE A 105 14.93 7.85 14.24
N LEU A 106 15.19 9.14 14.43
CA LEU A 106 14.17 10.18 14.53
C LEU A 106 14.40 11.19 13.40
N VAL A 107 13.34 11.50 12.65
CA VAL A 107 13.33 12.49 11.58
C VAL A 107 12.43 13.65 11.98
N THR A 108 13.04 14.83 12.12
CA THR A 108 12.38 16.10 12.45
C THR A 108 12.67 17.10 11.33
N GLY A 109 11.66 17.41 10.51
CA GLY A 109 11.88 18.20 9.29
C GLY A 109 12.84 17.50 8.34
N ASN A 110 13.94 18.16 7.98
CA ASN A 110 15.02 17.60 7.17
C ASN A 110 16.17 17.02 8.01
N ARG A 111 16.03 16.88 9.34
CA ARG A 111 17.10 16.38 10.21
C ARG A 111 16.82 14.96 10.67
N CYS A 112 17.75 14.04 10.43
CA CYS A 112 17.70 12.65 10.91
C CYS A 112 18.76 12.42 11.99
N VAL A 113 18.35 11.92 13.16
CA VAL A 113 19.21 11.58 14.29
C VAL A 113 19.12 10.08 14.59
N CYS A 114 20.26 9.43 14.80
CA CYS A 114 20.33 8.05 15.29
C CYS A 114 20.15 8.03 16.81
N LEU A 115 19.22 7.20 17.27
CA LEU A 115 18.92 7.00 18.69
C LEU A 115 19.48 5.68 19.23
N LEU A 116 20.13 4.87 18.39
CA LEU A 116 20.64 3.56 18.78
C LEU A 116 21.83 3.74 19.73
N PRO A 117 21.79 3.20 20.97
CA PRO A 117 22.87 3.38 21.94
C PRO A 117 24.22 2.87 21.42
N GLY A 118 25.28 3.66 21.59
CA GLY A 118 26.64 3.30 21.19
C GLY A 118 26.89 3.24 19.68
N CYS A 119 25.93 3.66 18.84
CA CYS A 119 26.11 3.70 17.39
C CYS A 119 27.05 4.83 16.97
N THR A 120 27.98 4.54 16.06
CA THR A 120 28.96 5.50 15.51
C THR A 120 28.65 5.87 14.06
N CYS A 121 27.38 5.74 13.64
CA CYS A 121 26.99 6.11 12.28
C CYS A 121 26.97 7.64 12.10
N PRO A 122 27.03 8.13 10.85
CA PRO A 122 27.00 9.58 10.59
C PRO A 122 25.79 10.31 11.17
N ALA A 123 24.65 9.61 11.36
CA ALA A 123 23.43 10.20 11.92
C ALA A 123 23.46 10.34 13.45
N THR A 124 24.48 9.85 14.17
CA THR A 124 24.54 9.94 15.64
C THR A 124 24.48 11.40 16.14
N ASP A 125 25.18 12.32 15.48
CA ASP A 125 25.13 13.76 15.78
C ASP A 125 24.02 14.52 15.02
N GLY A 126 23.29 13.79 14.19
CA GLY A 126 22.29 14.30 13.27
C GLY A 126 22.85 14.66 11.90
N ILE A 127 22.13 14.26 10.85
CA ILE A 127 22.42 14.60 9.46
C ILE A 127 21.24 15.36 8.85
N GLU A 128 21.53 16.25 7.91
CA GLU A 128 20.51 16.80 7.01
C GLU A 128 20.20 15.77 5.91
N VAL A 129 18.91 15.52 5.71
CA VAL A 129 18.36 14.59 4.72
C VAL A 129 17.14 15.25 4.10
N ASP A 130 17.25 15.58 2.82
CA ASP A 130 16.08 15.78 1.98
C ASP A 130 15.68 14.42 1.38
N PRO A 131 14.55 13.84 1.80
CA PRO A 131 14.17 12.50 1.36
C PRO A 131 13.86 12.43 -0.14
N THR A 132 13.71 13.56 -0.83
CA THR A 132 13.42 13.61 -2.27
C THR A 132 14.67 13.58 -3.15
N THR A 133 15.85 13.93 -2.61
CA THR A 133 17.09 14.07 -3.39
C THR A 133 18.08 12.91 -3.19
N THR A 134 17.74 11.93 -2.36
CA THR A 134 18.60 10.77 -2.10
C THR A 134 18.70 9.84 -3.32
N ALA A 135 19.80 9.09 -3.40
CA ALA A 135 20.00 8.08 -4.45
C ALA A 135 18.92 6.97 -4.39
N SER A 136 18.47 6.60 -3.19
CA SER A 136 17.42 5.60 -3.00
C SER A 136 16.05 6.10 -3.47
N ALA A 137 15.71 7.37 -3.20
CA ALA A 137 14.53 8.02 -3.74
C ALA A 137 14.55 8.05 -5.27
N ALA A 138 15.66 8.47 -5.87
CA ALA A 138 15.82 8.49 -7.32
C ALA A 138 15.65 7.07 -7.94
N GLN A 139 16.25 6.05 -7.34
CA GLN A 139 16.11 4.66 -7.80
C GLN A 139 14.67 4.15 -7.70
N LEU A 140 13.96 4.46 -6.61
CA LEU A 140 12.57 4.05 -6.41
C LEU A 140 11.63 4.79 -7.38
N SER A 141 11.85 6.08 -7.62
CA SER A 141 11.13 6.85 -8.63
C SER A 141 11.30 6.27 -10.04
N VAL A 142 12.53 5.94 -10.43
CA VAL A 142 12.82 5.27 -11.72
C VAL A 142 12.15 3.90 -11.80
N ALA A 143 12.03 3.20 -10.66
CA ALA A 143 11.28 1.94 -10.55
C ALA A 143 9.75 2.13 -10.53
N GLY A 144 9.25 3.34 -10.75
CA GLY A 144 7.82 3.66 -10.83
C GLY A 144 7.12 3.77 -9.47
N ARG A 145 7.88 3.95 -8.38
CA ARG A 145 7.32 4.26 -7.06
C ARG A 145 7.06 5.74 -6.93
N VAL A 146 5.98 6.07 -6.24
CA VAL A 146 5.59 7.46 -5.97
C VAL A 146 5.35 7.60 -4.48
N ALA A 147 5.85 8.69 -3.90
CA ALA A 147 5.50 9.11 -2.56
C ALA A 147 4.47 10.25 -2.65
N LEU A 148 3.25 10.00 -2.20
CA LEU A 148 2.22 11.03 -2.07
C LEU A 148 2.56 12.00 -0.91
N PRO A 149 1.99 13.22 -0.90
CA PRO A 149 2.35 14.21 0.13
C PRO A 149 2.05 13.77 1.56
N SER A 150 1.05 12.91 1.79
CA SER A 150 0.70 12.44 3.13
C SER A 150 -0.04 11.11 3.12
N ARG A 151 -0.17 10.48 4.29
CA ARG A 151 -1.05 9.32 4.49
C ARG A 151 -2.51 9.64 4.11
N THR A 152 -2.95 10.86 4.39
CA THR A 152 -4.30 11.34 4.02
C THR A 152 -4.47 11.41 2.51
N ASP A 153 -3.44 11.84 1.76
CA ASP A 153 -3.45 11.79 0.29
C ASP A 153 -3.60 10.37 -0.25
N LEU A 154 -2.92 9.40 0.37
CA LEU A 154 -3.07 7.99 0.01
C LEU A 154 -4.50 7.50 0.25
N HIS A 155 -5.10 7.81 1.40
CA HIS A 155 -6.47 7.42 1.69
C HIS A 155 -7.48 8.09 0.75
N ARG A 156 -7.21 9.31 0.26
CA ARG A 156 -8.04 9.96 -0.76
C ARG A 156 -8.10 9.20 -2.09
N LEU A 157 -7.11 8.37 -2.42
CA LEU A 157 -7.17 7.54 -3.63
C LEU A 157 -8.33 6.54 -3.64
N VAL A 158 -8.83 6.16 -2.45
CA VAL A 158 -9.91 5.17 -2.30
C VAL A 158 -11.15 5.75 -1.61
N ALA A 159 -11.09 6.99 -1.13
CA ALA A 159 -12.21 7.66 -0.46
C ALA A 159 -13.41 7.81 -1.41
N ALA A 160 -14.62 7.68 -0.88
CA ALA A 160 -15.84 7.83 -1.67
C ALA A 160 -15.85 9.17 -2.44
N ASP A 161 -16.35 9.12 -3.67
CA ASP A 161 -16.67 10.28 -4.50
C ASP A 161 -18.20 10.38 -4.59
N PRO A 162 -18.86 11.17 -3.72
CA PRO A 162 -20.32 11.18 -3.64
C PRO A 162 -21.01 11.55 -4.96
N ALA A 163 -20.42 12.45 -5.74
CA ALA A 163 -20.97 12.84 -7.04
C ALA A 163 -20.90 11.68 -8.04
N GLY A 164 -19.77 10.98 -8.09
CA GLY A 164 -19.62 9.78 -8.91
C GLY A 164 -20.48 8.61 -8.46
N GLN A 165 -20.74 8.49 -7.15
CA GLN A 165 -21.70 7.52 -6.59
C GLN A 165 -23.12 7.80 -7.07
N THR A 166 -23.61 9.04 -6.96
CA THR A 166 -24.94 9.40 -7.47
C THR A 166 -25.07 9.16 -8.97
N GLU A 167 -24.02 9.43 -9.76
CA GLU A 167 -24.01 9.16 -11.20
C GLU A 167 -24.19 7.66 -11.50
N ILE A 168 -23.41 6.79 -10.83
CA ILE A 168 -23.51 5.34 -11.03
C ILE A 168 -24.82 4.78 -10.46
N GLU A 169 -25.29 5.26 -9.30
CA GLU A 169 -26.59 4.87 -8.74
C GLU A 169 -27.74 5.19 -9.68
N THR A 170 -27.73 6.38 -10.27
CA THR A 170 -28.72 6.77 -11.27
C THR A 170 -28.67 5.83 -12.47
N ALA A 171 -27.48 5.56 -13.01
CA ALA A 171 -27.32 4.62 -14.10
C ALA A 171 -27.75 3.19 -13.75
N LEU A 172 -27.47 2.70 -12.53
CA LEU A 172 -27.90 1.39 -12.05
C LEU A 172 -29.43 1.26 -12.04
N THR A 173 -30.17 2.31 -11.67
CA THR A 173 -31.65 2.29 -11.72
C THR A 173 -32.20 2.20 -13.15
N ALA A 174 -31.43 2.63 -14.15
CA ALA A 174 -31.79 2.55 -15.56
C ALA A 174 -31.42 1.21 -16.20
N VAL A 175 -30.60 0.37 -15.55
CA VAL A 175 -30.25 -0.96 -16.06
C VAL A 175 -31.50 -1.87 -16.04
N PRO A 176 -31.90 -2.48 -17.18
CA PRO A 176 -33.05 -3.36 -17.22
C PRO A 176 -32.92 -4.55 -16.27
N ALA A 177 -34.00 -4.94 -15.57
CA ALA A 177 -33.98 -6.11 -14.68
C ALA A 177 -33.62 -7.44 -15.40
N ALA A 178 -33.83 -7.51 -16.72
CA ALA A 178 -33.45 -8.64 -17.55
C ALA A 178 -31.96 -8.64 -17.96
N PHE A 179 -31.21 -7.59 -17.65
CA PHE A 179 -29.78 -7.49 -17.93
C PHE A 179 -29.03 -8.63 -17.26
N ARG A 180 -28.20 -9.32 -18.04
CA ARG A 180 -27.31 -10.38 -17.55
C ARG A 180 -25.90 -10.03 -18.00
N PRO A 181 -24.99 -9.69 -17.07
CA PRO A 181 -23.62 -9.41 -17.44
C PRO A 181 -22.96 -10.69 -17.97
N ASP A 182 -22.00 -10.53 -18.87
CA ASP A 182 -21.22 -11.61 -19.43
C ASP A 182 -19.74 -11.21 -19.55
N ALA A 183 -18.93 -12.10 -20.12
CA ALA A 183 -17.51 -11.83 -20.32
C ALA A 183 -17.22 -10.64 -21.25
N GLY A 184 -18.15 -10.31 -22.15
CA GLY A 184 -18.04 -9.17 -23.06
C GLY A 184 -18.03 -7.85 -22.31
N HIS A 185 -18.86 -7.69 -21.28
CA HIS A 185 -18.92 -6.47 -20.47
C HIS A 185 -17.61 -6.20 -19.73
N VAL A 186 -16.99 -7.25 -19.17
CA VAL A 186 -15.68 -7.13 -18.52
C VAL A 186 -14.60 -6.81 -19.54
N THR A 187 -14.57 -7.51 -20.68
CA THR A 187 -13.56 -7.31 -21.72
C THR A 187 -13.64 -5.90 -22.30
N PHE A 188 -14.84 -5.42 -22.59
CA PHE A 188 -15.10 -4.06 -23.07
C PHE A 188 -14.63 -3.01 -22.06
N SER A 189 -15.02 -3.14 -20.79
CA SER A 189 -14.65 -2.18 -19.75
C SER A 189 -13.13 -2.10 -19.53
N LEU A 190 -12.45 -3.25 -19.54
CA LEU A 190 -10.99 -3.31 -19.49
C LEU A 190 -10.35 -2.68 -20.73
N ALA A 191 -10.90 -2.92 -21.92
CA ALA A 191 -10.42 -2.32 -23.17
C ALA A 191 -10.53 -0.79 -23.15
N GLN A 192 -11.69 -0.25 -22.76
CA GLN A 192 -11.91 1.19 -22.61
C GLN A 192 -10.85 1.83 -21.70
N ALA A 193 -10.64 1.24 -20.51
CA ALA A 193 -9.63 1.73 -19.57
C ALA A 193 -8.20 1.62 -20.12
N SER A 194 -7.87 0.52 -20.81
CA SER A 194 -6.54 0.32 -21.42
C SER A 194 -6.25 1.33 -22.54
N ASN A 195 -7.29 1.82 -23.21
CA ASN A 195 -7.24 2.88 -24.21
C ASN A 195 -7.26 4.30 -23.59
N GLY A 196 -7.23 4.41 -22.27
CA GLY A 196 -7.20 5.70 -21.55
C GLY A 196 -8.58 6.35 -21.39
N HIS A 197 -9.66 5.66 -21.72
CA HIS A 197 -11.02 6.17 -21.51
C HIS A 197 -11.50 5.83 -20.10
N ARG A 198 -11.92 6.86 -19.36
CA ARG A 198 -12.67 6.68 -18.11
C ARG A 198 -14.07 6.17 -18.45
N LEU A 199 -14.56 5.17 -17.71
CA LEU A 199 -15.91 4.63 -17.91
C LEU A 199 -16.96 5.69 -17.56
N THR A 200 -17.99 5.79 -18.41
CA THR A 200 -19.18 6.62 -18.09
C THR A 200 -19.96 6.00 -16.94
N GLY A 201 -20.92 6.74 -16.35
CA GLY A 201 -21.81 6.21 -15.33
C GLY A 201 -22.53 4.92 -15.77
N GLU A 202 -22.99 4.86 -17.02
CA GLU A 202 -23.67 3.69 -17.59
C GLU A 202 -22.74 2.48 -17.74
N GLN A 203 -21.57 2.69 -18.33
CA GLN A 203 -20.57 1.63 -18.49
C GLN A 203 -20.09 1.11 -17.14
N ALA A 204 -19.90 2.01 -16.17
CA ALA A 204 -19.50 1.65 -14.82
C ALA A 204 -20.64 0.89 -14.10
N ALA A 205 -21.90 1.26 -14.27
CA ALA A 205 -23.05 0.56 -13.69
C ALA A 205 -23.15 -0.90 -14.17
N GLU A 206 -23.09 -1.13 -15.48
CA GLU A 206 -23.07 -2.49 -16.04
C GLU A 206 -21.85 -3.29 -15.55
N PHE A 207 -20.69 -2.63 -15.45
CA PHE A 207 -19.47 -3.30 -15.03
C PHE A 207 -19.47 -3.66 -13.54
N VAL A 208 -19.94 -2.78 -12.65
CA VAL A 208 -20.01 -3.12 -11.22
C VAL A 208 -21.06 -4.19 -10.93
N ILE A 209 -22.13 -4.28 -11.74
CA ILE A 209 -23.05 -5.43 -11.73
C ILE A 209 -22.30 -6.71 -12.12
N ALA A 210 -21.53 -6.68 -13.22
CA ALA A 210 -20.73 -7.83 -13.65
C ALA A 210 -19.77 -8.31 -12.56
N LEU A 211 -19.18 -7.40 -11.78
CA LEU A 211 -18.26 -7.73 -10.69
C LEU A 211 -18.94 -8.34 -9.44
N THR A 212 -20.28 -8.42 -9.41
CA THR A 212 -21.02 -9.18 -8.38
C THR A 212 -21.08 -10.68 -8.70
N ASP A 213 -20.94 -11.06 -9.98
CA ASP A 213 -20.84 -12.45 -10.41
C ASP A 213 -19.44 -13.01 -10.06
N PRO A 214 -19.35 -14.15 -9.33
CA PRO A 214 -18.07 -14.71 -8.92
C PRO A 214 -17.13 -15.08 -10.07
N ASP A 215 -17.66 -15.57 -11.19
CA ASP A 215 -16.87 -16.02 -12.34
C ASP A 215 -16.34 -14.82 -13.13
N LEU A 216 -17.17 -13.80 -13.33
CA LEU A 216 -16.75 -12.55 -13.98
C LEU A 216 -15.76 -11.75 -13.12
N LEU A 217 -15.96 -11.71 -11.79
CA LEU A 217 -14.99 -11.14 -10.86
C LEU A 217 -13.66 -11.90 -10.90
N ALA A 218 -13.70 -13.23 -10.95
CA ALA A 218 -12.51 -14.04 -11.11
C ALA A 218 -11.80 -13.75 -12.44
N MET A 219 -12.53 -13.60 -13.54
CA MET A 219 -11.97 -13.24 -14.84
C MET A 219 -11.27 -11.87 -14.81
N ALA A 220 -11.91 -10.86 -14.21
CA ALA A 220 -11.31 -9.53 -14.02
C ALA A 220 -10.03 -9.62 -13.18
N ARG A 221 -10.04 -10.39 -12.08
CA ARG A 221 -8.89 -10.61 -11.21
C ARG A 221 -7.71 -11.26 -11.94
N HIS A 222 -7.96 -12.27 -12.78
CA HIS A 222 -6.92 -12.94 -13.56
C HIS A 222 -6.27 -12.01 -14.58
N SER A 223 -7.02 -11.01 -15.08
CA SER A 223 -6.53 -10.02 -16.02
C SER A 223 -5.61 -8.96 -15.38
N VAL A 224 -5.52 -8.90 -14.05
CA VAL A 224 -4.68 -7.92 -13.35
C VAL A 224 -3.18 -8.22 -13.56
N CYS A 225 -2.53 -7.39 -14.38
CA CYS A 225 -1.10 -7.35 -14.63
C CYS A 225 -0.35 -6.43 -13.66
N GLY A 226 -1.05 -5.52 -12.98
CA GLY A 226 -0.43 -4.47 -12.16
C GLY A 226 -0.03 -3.23 -12.97
N CYS A 227 -0.56 -3.10 -14.19
CA CYS A 227 -0.34 -1.97 -15.07
C CYS A 227 -0.97 -0.68 -14.49
N MET A 228 -0.43 0.51 -14.81
CA MET A 228 -0.93 1.78 -14.24
C MET A 228 -2.40 2.04 -14.57
N TRP A 229 -2.81 1.79 -15.81
CA TRP A 229 -4.21 1.96 -16.23
C TRP A 229 -5.19 1.10 -15.42
N GLN A 230 -4.76 -0.09 -14.96
CA GLN A 230 -5.59 -0.94 -14.10
C GLN A 230 -5.72 -0.35 -12.71
N ARG A 231 -4.60 0.16 -12.16
CA ARG A 231 -4.62 0.86 -10.88
C ARG A 231 -5.59 2.04 -10.96
N ASP A 232 -5.53 2.84 -12.01
CA ASP A 232 -6.39 4.02 -12.17
C ASP A 232 -7.87 3.63 -12.33
N LEU A 233 -8.17 2.60 -13.15
CA LEU A 233 -9.52 2.03 -13.28
C LEU A 233 -10.09 1.56 -11.95
N TRP A 234 -9.37 0.73 -11.21
CA TRP A 234 -9.89 0.13 -9.99
C TRP A 234 -10.03 1.17 -8.88
N LEU A 235 -9.14 2.16 -8.81
CA LEU A 235 -9.28 3.28 -7.88
C LEU A 235 -10.49 4.15 -8.24
N ASP A 236 -10.68 4.51 -9.52
CA ASP A 236 -11.86 5.28 -9.96
C ASP A 236 -13.17 4.56 -9.61
N LEU A 237 -13.29 3.27 -9.93
CA LEU A 237 -14.47 2.47 -9.59
C LEU A 237 -14.64 2.32 -8.08
N THR A 238 -13.57 2.17 -7.30
CA THR A 238 -13.66 2.11 -5.82
C THR A 238 -14.20 3.42 -5.21
N ARG A 239 -13.89 4.56 -5.84
CA ARG A 239 -14.39 5.86 -5.39
C ARG A 239 -15.85 6.08 -5.76
N ARG A 240 -16.24 5.70 -6.98
CA ARG A 240 -17.58 5.98 -7.54
C ARG A 240 -18.60 4.87 -7.32
N ALA A 241 -18.21 3.64 -7.07
CA ALA A 241 -19.17 2.57 -6.87
C ALA A 241 -19.99 2.83 -5.59
N PRO A 242 -21.32 2.67 -5.63
CA PRO A 242 -22.14 2.71 -4.42
C PRO A 242 -21.82 1.54 -3.50
N ASP A 243 -22.12 1.69 -2.22
CA ASP A 243 -21.73 0.71 -1.18
C ASP A 243 -22.31 -0.71 -1.42
N SER A 244 -23.43 -0.80 -2.15
CA SER A 244 -24.05 -2.06 -2.58
C SER A 244 -23.22 -2.85 -3.60
N HIS A 245 -22.37 -2.17 -4.38
CA HIS A 245 -21.55 -2.75 -5.45
C HIS A 245 -20.04 -2.51 -5.26
N LEU A 246 -19.62 -1.95 -4.13
CA LEU A 246 -18.25 -1.53 -3.85
C LEU A 246 -17.26 -2.70 -3.71
N ALA A 247 -17.72 -3.86 -3.23
CA ALA A 247 -16.85 -4.96 -2.81
C ALA A 247 -15.94 -5.48 -3.94
N GLY A 248 -16.49 -5.64 -5.15
CA GLY A 248 -15.74 -6.11 -6.32
C GLY A 248 -14.63 -5.14 -6.73
N PRO A 249 -14.96 -3.88 -7.08
CA PRO A 249 -13.99 -2.83 -7.40
C PRO A 249 -12.91 -2.63 -6.33
N ALA A 250 -13.29 -2.51 -5.06
CA ALA A 250 -12.35 -2.28 -3.97
C ALA A 250 -11.43 -3.49 -3.73
N GLY A 251 -11.96 -4.71 -3.86
CA GLY A 251 -11.15 -5.94 -3.81
C GLY A 251 -10.14 -6.03 -4.96
N LEU A 252 -10.52 -5.62 -6.17
CA LEU A 252 -9.63 -5.55 -7.33
C LEU A 252 -8.58 -4.43 -7.20
N ALA A 253 -8.94 -3.28 -6.63
CA ALA A 253 -8.00 -2.22 -6.30
C ALA A 253 -6.96 -2.71 -5.28
N ALA A 254 -7.39 -3.41 -4.23
CA ALA A 254 -6.51 -3.98 -3.23
C ALA A 254 -5.57 -5.06 -3.83
N TRP A 255 -6.11 -5.93 -4.67
CA TRP A 255 -5.33 -6.94 -5.41
C TRP A 255 -4.30 -6.32 -6.35
N CYS A 256 -4.68 -5.28 -7.11
CA CYS A 256 -3.80 -4.56 -8.01
C CYS A 256 -2.67 -3.85 -7.26
N ALA A 257 -3.00 -3.12 -6.19
CA ALA A 257 -2.02 -2.45 -5.34
C ALA A 257 -1.04 -3.46 -4.71
N TRP A 258 -1.53 -4.58 -4.20
CA TRP A 258 -0.68 -5.64 -3.66
C TRP A 258 0.24 -6.26 -4.72
N ARG A 259 -0.26 -6.54 -5.93
CA ARG A 259 0.54 -7.03 -7.07
C ARG A 259 1.66 -6.08 -7.44
N ARG A 260 1.41 -4.77 -7.31
CA ARG A 260 2.39 -3.70 -7.52
C ARG A 260 3.31 -3.51 -6.31
N GLY A 261 3.05 -4.14 -5.17
CA GLY A 261 3.81 -3.96 -3.93
C GLY A 261 3.54 -2.61 -3.25
N GLU A 262 2.37 -2.00 -3.48
CA GLU A 262 1.89 -0.80 -2.82
C GLU A 262 1.07 -1.20 -1.58
N THR A 263 1.76 -1.69 -0.54
CA THR A 263 1.10 -2.34 0.62
C THR A 263 0.11 -1.42 1.33
N ALA A 264 0.47 -0.16 1.58
CA ALA A 264 -0.43 0.78 2.27
C ALA A 264 -1.70 1.07 1.44
N LEU A 265 -1.57 1.19 0.12
CA LEU A 265 -2.73 1.36 -0.76
C LEU A 265 -3.59 0.09 -0.82
N ALA A 266 -2.96 -1.09 -0.82
CA ALA A 266 -3.67 -2.36 -0.76
C ALA A 266 -4.48 -2.49 0.54
N GLU A 267 -3.91 -2.11 1.69
CA GLU A 267 -4.60 -2.07 2.97
C GLU A 267 -5.73 -1.05 2.99
N ALA A 268 -5.53 0.15 2.42
CA ALA A 268 -6.56 1.17 2.32
C ALA A 268 -7.75 0.73 1.44
N ALA A 269 -7.48 0.13 0.27
CA ALA A 269 -8.49 -0.41 -0.62
C ALA A 269 -9.23 -1.60 0.01
N LEU A 270 -8.51 -2.49 0.71
CA LEU A 270 -9.12 -3.60 1.44
C LEU A 270 -10.03 -3.10 2.57
N HIS A 271 -9.63 -2.05 3.28
CA HIS A 271 -10.47 -1.44 4.30
C HIS A 271 -11.78 -0.92 3.70
N ARG A 272 -11.72 -0.24 2.54
CA ARG A 272 -12.92 0.17 1.78
C ARG A 272 -13.76 -1.01 1.33
N ALA A 273 -13.14 -2.10 0.84
CA ALA A 273 -13.86 -3.30 0.44
C ALA A 273 -14.64 -3.94 1.60
N ARG A 274 -14.10 -3.89 2.83
CA ARG A 274 -14.75 -4.41 4.04
C ARG A 274 -15.89 -3.54 4.55
N GLN A 275 -15.99 -2.29 4.11
CA GLN A 275 -17.12 -1.40 4.41
C GLN A 275 -18.31 -1.65 3.47
N ALA A 276 -18.13 -2.41 2.39
CA ALA A 276 -19.20 -2.72 1.44
C ALA A 276 -20.30 -3.58 2.09
N ALA A 277 -21.52 -3.50 1.55
CA ALA A 277 -22.68 -4.20 2.11
C ALA A 277 -22.57 -5.74 2.02
N ALA A 278 -21.81 -6.27 1.06
CA ALA A 278 -21.61 -7.70 0.86
C ALA A 278 -20.12 -8.04 0.69
N ALA A 279 -19.59 -8.92 1.53
CA ALA A 279 -18.23 -9.44 1.36
C ALA A 279 -18.14 -10.34 0.13
N ASN A 280 -16.94 -10.43 -0.46
CA ASN A 280 -16.67 -11.36 -1.56
C ASN A 280 -15.36 -12.13 -1.30
N VAL A 281 -15.18 -13.23 -2.03
CA VAL A 281 -14.03 -14.15 -1.90
C VAL A 281 -12.70 -13.43 -2.14
N LEU A 282 -12.67 -12.41 -3.00
CA LEU A 282 -11.46 -11.65 -3.31
C LEU A 282 -11.01 -10.79 -2.12
N THR A 283 -11.94 -10.11 -1.46
CA THR A 283 -11.70 -9.32 -0.25
C THR A 283 -11.07 -10.19 0.85
N ASP A 284 -11.62 -11.39 1.07
CA ASP A 284 -11.08 -12.32 2.07
C ASP A 284 -9.69 -12.84 1.68
N LEU A 285 -9.50 -13.21 0.42
CA LEU A 285 -8.21 -13.67 -0.10
C LEU A 285 -7.12 -12.61 0.09
N VAL A 286 -7.37 -11.37 -0.36
CA VAL A 286 -6.43 -10.25 -0.20
C VAL A 286 -6.17 -9.99 1.28
N GLY A 287 -7.21 -10.04 2.12
CA GLY A 287 -7.08 -9.90 3.57
C GLY A 287 -6.13 -10.91 4.19
N ARG A 288 -6.23 -12.20 3.80
CA ARG A 288 -5.32 -13.25 4.27
C ARG A 288 -3.90 -13.04 3.77
N ILE A 289 -3.72 -12.66 2.50
CA ILE A 289 -2.41 -12.40 1.89
C ILE A 289 -1.69 -11.25 2.60
N LEU A 290 -2.39 -10.12 2.82
CA LEU A 290 -1.84 -8.95 3.51
C LEU A 290 -1.55 -9.27 4.99
N HIS A 291 -2.45 -10.00 5.65
CA HIS A 291 -2.23 -10.45 7.03
C HIS A 291 -1.00 -11.37 7.16
N ALA A 292 -0.86 -12.33 6.25
CA ALA A 292 0.29 -13.24 6.19
C ALA A 292 1.58 -12.59 5.66
N ARG A 293 1.54 -11.31 5.26
CA ARG A 293 2.68 -10.53 4.74
C ARG A 293 3.35 -11.18 3.53
N LEU A 294 2.57 -11.85 2.69
CA LEU A 294 3.08 -12.48 1.48
C LEU A 294 3.39 -11.41 0.42
N SER A 295 4.61 -11.42 -0.11
CA SER A 295 4.97 -10.56 -1.24
C SER A 295 4.35 -11.10 -2.53
N ALA A 296 3.85 -10.20 -3.39
CA ALA A 296 3.42 -10.56 -4.74
C ALA A 296 4.52 -11.25 -5.57
N ARG A 297 5.79 -11.01 -5.24
CA ARG A 297 6.95 -11.67 -5.87
C ARG A 297 7.02 -13.18 -5.59
N LEU A 298 6.33 -13.68 -4.56
CA LEU A 298 6.26 -15.11 -4.27
C LEU A 298 5.20 -15.82 -5.14
N LEU A 299 4.28 -15.07 -5.74
CA LEU A 299 3.18 -15.57 -6.55
C LEU A 299 3.35 -15.25 -8.05
N THR A 300 4.50 -14.72 -8.46
CA THR A 300 4.83 -14.62 -9.88
C THR A 300 4.96 -16.03 -10.44
N ARG A 301 4.01 -16.40 -11.31
CA ARG A 301 4.11 -17.62 -12.13
C ARG A 301 5.48 -17.59 -12.81
N PRO A 302 6.26 -18.69 -12.80
CA PRO A 302 7.47 -18.75 -13.61
C PRO A 302 7.10 -18.38 -15.06
N PRO A 303 7.96 -17.67 -15.79
CA PRO A 303 7.72 -17.44 -17.21
C PRO A 303 7.49 -18.79 -17.88
N ALA A 304 6.43 -18.86 -18.68
CA ALA A 304 6.18 -20.00 -19.56
C ALA A 304 7.31 -20.13 -20.59
#